data_AF-A0A0G4EIX9-F1
#
_entry.id   AF-A0A0G4EIX9-F1
#
_cell.length_a   1.000
_cell.length_b   1.000
_cell.length_c   1.000
_cell.angle_alpha   90.00
_cell.angle_beta   90.00
_cell.angle_gamma   90.00
#
_symmetry.space_group_name_H-M   'P 1'
#
loop_
_entity.id
_entity.type
_entity.pdbx_description
1 polymer ?
#
loop_
_entity_poly.entity_id
_entity_poly.type
_entity_poly.pdbx_seq_one_letter_code
_entity_poly.pdbx_strand_id
1 'polypeptide(L)'
;MVLGPFARIIAQVGFIAGGALFRAFIQAYREAAMRGAANPAFQQTFSRKMSLDEASKILEIDFRRTGIEEIVQRFHRLHEINAKKDNFPGSPYLQRKVEIAKEVLEDHIRSQGGGGGQKP
;
A
#
# COMPACT_ATOMS: atom_id res chain seq x y z
N MET A 1 -36.24 11.76 40.38
CA MET A 1 -34.84 12.22 40.21
C MET A 1 -33.90 11.26 40.93
N VAL A 2 -33.49 10.16 40.30
CA VAL A 2 -32.53 9.21 40.90
C VAL A 2 -31.53 8.74 39.83
N LEU A 3 -30.71 9.67 39.32
CA LEU A 3 -29.52 9.35 38.53
C LEU A 3 -28.23 9.92 39.15
N GLY A 4 -28.32 10.70 40.23
CA GLY A 4 -27.21 11.49 40.77
C GLY A 4 -26.02 10.71 41.35
N PRO A 5 -26.22 9.63 42.16
CA PRO A 5 -25.11 8.96 42.84
C PRO A 5 -24.29 8.05 41.91
N PHE A 6 -24.98 7.22 41.11
CA PHE A 6 -24.34 6.27 40.22
C PHE A 6 -23.64 6.96 39.04
N ALA A 7 -24.23 8.00 38.46
CA ALA A 7 -23.57 8.79 37.42
C ALA A 7 -22.29 9.47 37.92
N ARG A 8 -22.27 9.91 39.18
CA ARG A 8 -21.09 10.53 39.80
C ARG A 8 -19.95 9.53 40.03
N ILE A 9 -20.27 8.31 40.46
CA ILE A 9 -19.29 7.23 40.63
C ILE A 9 -18.71 6.82 39.27
N ILE A 10 -19.57 6.63 38.26
CA ILE A 10 -19.13 6.29 36.90
C ILE A 10 -18.26 7.39 36.30
N ALA A 11 -18.62 8.67 36.50
CA ALA A 11 -17.81 9.79 36.03
C ALA A 11 -16.44 9.81 36.72
N GLN A 12 -16.38 9.66 38.05
CA GLN A 12 -15.11 9.70 38.79
C GLN A 12 -14.18 8.54 38.40
N VAL A 13 -14.70 7.32 38.26
CA VAL A 13 -13.90 6.16 37.84
C VAL A 13 -13.49 6.29 36.36
N GLY A 14 -14.40 6.73 35.49
CA GLY A 14 -14.15 6.89 34.05
C GLY A 14 -13.13 7.98 33.73
N PHE A 15 -13.17 9.12 34.44
CA PHE A 15 -12.18 10.20 34.25
C PHE A 15 -10.77 9.79 34.70
N ILE A 16 -10.66 9.02 35.79
CA ILE A 16 -9.36 8.57 36.32
C ILE A 16 -8.75 7.47 35.43
N ALA A 17 -9.56 6.51 34.96
CA ALA A 17 -9.07 5.42 34.13
C ALA A 17 -8.89 5.80 32.65
N GLY A 18 -9.71 6.73 32.14
CA GLY A 18 -9.78 7.04 30.71
C GLY A 18 -8.61 7.87 30.18
N GLY A 19 -8.04 8.78 30.99
CA GLY A 19 -7.06 9.75 30.50
C GLY A 19 -5.77 9.14 29.94
N ALA A 20 -5.21 8.14 30.62
CA ALA A 20 -3.98 7.47 30.20
C ALA A 20 -4.25 6.53 29.01
N LEU A 21 -5.33 5.76 29.04
CA LEU A 21 -5.73 4.89 27.94
C LEU A 21 -5.97 5.72 26.67
N PHE A 22 -6.78 6.78 26.75
CA PHE A 22 -7.14 7.60 25.59
C PHE A 22 -5.91 8.23 24.92
N ARG A 23 -4.96 8.75 25.72
CA ARG A 23 -3.70 9.28 25.20
C ARG A 23 -2.85 8.20 24.53
N ALA A 24 -2.74 7.02 25.14
CA ALA A 24 -2.02 5.89 24.54
C ALA A 24 -2.67 5.44 23.23
N PHE A 25 -4.00 5.36 23.16
CA PHE A 25 -4.74 5.06 21.94
C PHE A 25 -4.49 6.10 20.84
N ILE A 26 -4.55 7.40 21.16
CA ILE A 26 -4.27 8.47 20.18
C ILE A 26 -2.81 8.43 19.71
N GLN A 27 -1.86 8.19 20.63
CA GLN A 27 -0.44 8.10 20.28
C GLN A 27 -0.17 6.89 19.39
N ALA A 28 -0.69 5.72 19.75
CA ALA A 28 -0.58 4.51 18.93
C ALA A 28 -1.26 4.67 17.57
N TYR A 29 -2.42 5.35 17.50
CA TYR A 29 -3.10 5.64 16.23
C TYR A 29 -2.25 6.55 15.33
N ARG A 30 -1.71 7.64 15.88
CA ARG A 30 -0.80 8.54 15.15
C ARG A 30 0.45 7.81 14.70
N GLU A 31 1.03 7.00 15.56
CA GLU A 31 2.23 6.23 15.28
C GLU A 31 1.97 5.17 14.19
N ALA A 32 0.83 4.47 14.21
CA ALA A 32 0.42 3.54 13.16
C ALA A 32 0.12 4.25 11.84
N ALA A 33 -0.53 5.41 11.86
CA ALA A 33 -0.81 6.20 10.66
C ALA A 33 0.48 6.72 10.00
N MET A 34 1.44 7.20 10.80
CA MET A 34 2.73 7.67 10.30
C MET A 34 3.65 6.52 9.89
N ARG A 35 3.73 5.45 10.68
CA ARG A 35 4.55 4.27 10.35
C ARG A 35 3.96 3.47 9.18
N GLY A 36 2.64 3.41 9.00
CA GLY A 36 2.04 2.74 7.85
C GLY A 36 2.50 3.30 6.50
N ALA A 37 2.75 4.61 6.43
CA ALA A 37 3.26 5.27 5.22
C ALA A 37 4.79 5.18 5.07
N ALA A 38 5.54 5.05 6.18
CA ALA A 38 7.01 5.19 6.19
C ALA A 38 7.78 3.96 6.70
N ASN A 39 7.12 2.85 7.06
CA ASN A 39 7.78 1.68 7.65
C ASN A 39 8.47 0.82 6.55
N PRO A 40 9.80 0.70 6.54
CA PRO A 40 10.52 -0.15 5.59
C PRO A 40 10.15 -1.64 5.73
N ALA A 41 9.67 -2.08 6.91
CA ALA A 41 9.17 -3.46 7.08
C ALA A 41 7.83 -3.70 6.35
N PHE A 42 7.02 -2.65 6.15
CA PHE A 42 5.88 -2.70 5.23
C PHE A 42 6.39 -2.83 3.80
N GLN A 43 7.38 -2.04 3.38
CA GLN A 43 8.01 -2.19 2.06
C GLN A 43 8.58 -3.62 1.85
N GLN A 44 9.15 -4.23 2.89
CA GLN A 44 9.74 -5.57 2.87
C GLN A 44 8.71 -6.72 2.93
N THR A 45 7.52 -6.47 3.47
CA THR A 45 6.41 -7.46 3.43
C THR A 45 5.71 -7.42 2.07
N PHE A 46 5.65 -6.24 1.45
CA PHE A 46 5.21 -6.08 0.05
C PHE A 46 6.30 -6.50 -0.96
N SER A 47 7.54 -6.66 -0.52
CA SER A 47 8.63 -7.24 -1.33
C SER A 47 8.58 -8.77 -1.39
N ARG A 48 7.47 -9.43 -1.00
CA ARG A 48 7.19 -10.76 -1.55
C ARG A 48 7.13 -10.58 -3.05
N LYS A 49 8.20 -11.02 -3.73
CA LYS A 49 8.41 -10.82 -5.17
C LYS A 49 7.15 -11.23 -5.92
N MET A 50 6.41 -10.23 -6.40
CA MET A 50 5.27 -10.43 -7.28
C MET A 50 5.72 -11.30 -8.44
N SER A 51 4.96 -12.34 -8.78
CA SER A 51 5.32 -13.21 -9.90
C SER A 51 5.09 -12.49 -11.23
N LEU A 52 5.75 -12.94 -12.30
CA LEU A 52 5.53 -12.40 -13.66
C LEU A 52 4.07 -12.55 -14.08
N ASP A 53 3.43 -13.67 -13.74
CA ASP A 53 2.01 -13.90 -14.02
C ASP A 53 1.10 -12.95 -13.24
N GLU A 54 1.43 -12.64 -11.98
CA GLU A 54 0.68 -11.65 -11.20
C GLU A 54 0.86 -10.24 -11.78
N ALA A 55 2.09 -9.85 -12.11
CA ALA A 55 2.39 -8.54 -12.70
C ALA A 55 1.67 -8.34 -14.04
N SER A 56 1.64 -9.39 -14.87
CA SER A 56 0.95 -9.40 -16.16
C SER A 56 -0.56 -9.27 -16.02
N LYS A 57 -1.15 -9.92 -15.01
CA LYS A 57 -2.56 -9.79 -14.68
C LYS A 57 -2.90 -8.39 -14.15
N ILE A 58 -2.02 -7.80 -13.32
CA ILE A 58 -2.22 -6.45 -12.77
C ILE A 58 -2.19 -5.40 -13.88
N LEU A 59 -1.24 -5.48 -14.82
CA LEU A 59 -1.15 -4.53 -15.93
C LEU A 59 -2.02 -4.91 -17.13
N GLU A 60 -2.75 -6.03 -17.05
CA GLU A 60 -3.62 -6.55 -18.11
C GLU A 60 -2.91 -6.68 -19.47
N ILE A 61 -1.73 -7.33 -19.46
CA ILE A 61 -0.88 -7.57 -20.65
C ILE A 61 -0.35 -8.99 -20.67
N ASP A 62 0.20 -9.41 -21.82
CA ASP A 62 0.98 -10.64 -21.95
C ASP A 62 2.47 -10.31 -22.01
N PHE A 63 3.18 -10.51 -20.89
CA PHE A 63 4.61 -10.22 -20.78
C PHE A 63 5.50 -10.94 -21.79
N ARG A 64 5.01 -11.99 -22.46
CA ARG A 64 5.76 -12.72 -23.50
C ARG A 64 5.73 -12.02 -24.85
N ARG A 65 4.80 -11.09 -25.07
CA ARG A 65 4.53 -10.43 -26.35
C ARG A 65 4.61 -8.92 -26.28
N THR A 66 4.60 -8.38 -25.07
CA THR A 66 4.51 -6.94 -24.81
C THR A 66 5.90 -6.32 -24.63
N GLY A 67 6.13 -5.19 -25.30
CA GLY A 67 7.34 -4.37 -25.15
C GLY A 67 7.25 -3.36 -24.00
N ILE A 68 8.38 -2.71 -23.73
CA ILE A 68 8.52 -1.73 -22.62
C ILE A 68 7.51 -0.56 -22.74
N GLU A 69 7.23 -0.12 -23.96
CA GLU A 69 6.34 1.02 -24.21
C GLU A 69 4.90 0.75 -23.79
N GLU A 70 4.38 -0.44 -24.10
CA GLU A 70 3.03 -0.84 -23.73
C GLU A 70 2.90 -1.07 -22.21
N ILE A 71 3.94 -1.60 -21.54
CA ILE A 71 4.00 -1.66 -20.06
C ILE A 71 3.83 -0.28 -19.45
N VAL A 72 4.61 0.70 -19.93
CA VAL A 72 4.59 2.08 -19.43
C VAL A 72 3.22 2.72 -19.69
N GLN A 73 2.64 2.53 -20.87
CA GLN A 73 1.30 3.04 -21.19
C GLN A 73 0.22 2.47 -20.26
N ARG A 74 0.23 1.16 -20.03
CA ARG A 74 -0.74 0.50 -19.13
C ARG A 74 -0.54 0.91 -17.69
N PHE A 75 0.72 1.03 -17.24
CA PHE A 75 1.07 1.57 -15.94
C PHE A 75 0.48 2.97 -15.74
N HIS A 76 0.70 3.92 -16.67
CA HIS A 76 0.21 5.28 -16.54
C HIS A 76 -1.30 5.35 -16.40
N ARG A 77 -2.04 4.61 -17.26
CA ARG A 77 -3.50 4.54 -17.18
C ARG A 77 -3.96 4.02 -15.81
N LEU A 78 -3.42 2.88 -15.36
CA LEU A 78 -3.83 2.26 -14.11
C LEU A 78 -3.43 3.08 -12.88
N HIS A 79 -2.28 3.75 -12.93
CA HIS A 79 -1.84 4.63 -11.85
C HIS A 79 -2.73 5.86 -11.74
N GLU A 80 -3.05 6.50 -12.86
CA GLU A 80 -3.89 7.70 -12.93
C GLU A 80 -5.34 7.44 -12.45
N ILE A 81 -5.96 6.32 -12.83
CA ILE A 81 -7.33 6.01 -12.37
C ILE A 81 -7.38 5.70 -10.87
N ASN A 82 -6.28 5.19 -10.29
CA ASN A 82 -6.18 4.87 -8.88
C ASN A 82 -5.62 6.01 -8.02
N ALA A 83 -5.18 7.11 -8.65
CA ALA A 83 -4.73 8.33 -8.00
C ALA A 83 -5.87 9.01 -7.23
N LYS A 84 -5.49 9.79 -6.21
CA LYS A 84 -6.44 10.63 -5.48
C LYS A 84 -6.99 11.71 -6.42
N LYS A 85 -8.30 11.89 -6.44
CA LYS A 85 -9.06 12.93 -7.16
C LYS A 85 -10.03 13.60 -6.18
N ASP A 86 -10.58 14.75 -6.55
CA ASP A 86 -11.45 15.52 -5.65
C ASP A 86 -12.66 14.73 -5.12
N ASN A 87 -13.17 13.80 -5.93
CA ASN A 87 -14.31 12.93 -5.62
C ASN A 87 -13.93 11.48 -5.29
N PHE A 88 -12.64 11.13 -5.30
CA PHE A 88 -12.16 9.77 -5.09
C PHE A 88 -10.87 9.78 -4.27
N PRO A 89 -10.86 9.20 -3.04
CA PRO A 89 -9.68 9.26 -2.18
C PRO A 89 -8.45 8.53 -2.76
N GLY A 90 -8.60 7.75 -3.83
CA GLY A 90 -7.54 6.92 -4.35
C GLY A 90 -7.36 5.62 -3.56
N SER A 91 -6.49 4.75 -4.04
CA SER A 91 -6.02 3.59 -3.28
C SER A 91 -4.49 3.52 -3.31
N PRO A 92 -3.81 3.85 -2.20
CA PRO A 92 -2.36 3.71 -2.09
C PRO A 92 -1.90 2.26 -2.31
N TYR A 93 -2.71 1.28 -1.90
CA TYR A 93 -2.42 -0.13 -2.12
C TYR A 93 -2.40 -0.49 -3.61
N LEU A 94 -3.42 -0.04 -4.36
CA LEU A 94 -3.50 -0.32 -5.80
C LEU A 94 -2.40 0.42 -6.57
N GLN A 95 -2.12 1.67 -6.23
CA GLN A 95 -0.98 2.41 -6.81
C GLN A 95 0.34 1.66 -6.58
N ARG A 96 0.61 1.21 -5.35
CA ARG A 96 1.82 0.46 -5.03
C ARG A 96 1.89 -0.89 -5.77
N LYS A 97 0.77 -1.59 -5.93
CA LYS A 97 0.70 -2.85 -6.69
C LYS A 97 1.01 -2.63 -8.17
N VAL A 98 0.48 -1.57 -8.76
CA VAL A 98 0.74 -1.19 -10.16
C VAL A 98 2.20 -0.78 -10.37
N GLU A 99 2.80 -0.06 -9.42
CA GLU A 99 4.24 0.26 -9.44
C GLU A 99 5.12 -0.99 -9.39
N ILE A 100 4.87 -1.90 -8.45
CA ILE A 100 5.65 -3.15 -8.32
C ILE A 100 5.49 -4.01 -9.58
N ALA A 101 4.29 -4.09 -10.15
CA ALA A 101 4.04 -4.84 -11.38
C ALA A 101 4.87 -4.31 -12.56
N LYS A 102 4.95 -2.98 -12.70
CA LYS A 102 5.82 -2.33 -13.68
C LYS A 102 7.27 -2.72 -13.46
N GLU A 103 7.81 -2.51 -12.25
CA GLU A 103 9.22 -2.80 -11.92
C GLU A 103 9.59 -4.26 -12.25
N VAL A 104 8.74 -5.22 -11.86
CA VAL A 104 8.95 -6.65 -12.12
C VAL A 104 9.04 -6.98 -13.62
N LEU A 105 8.18 -6.37 -14.44
CA LEU A 105 8.16 -6.62 -15.87
C LEU A 105 9.29 -5.89 -16.62
N GLU A 106 9.64 -4.67 -16.19
CA GLU A 106 10.80 -3.96 -16.73
C GLU A 106 12.11 -4.70 -16.43
N ASP A 107 12.25 -5.22 -15.20
CA ASP A 107 13.40 -6.04 -14.81
C ASP A 107 13.46 -7.35 -15.61
N HIS A 108 12.31 -7.97 -15.90
CA HIS A 108 12.25 -9.15 -16.75
C HIS A 108 12.78 -8.85 -18.16
N ILE A 109 12.28 -7.80 -18.82
CA ILE A 109 12.74 -7.40 -20.15
C ILE A 109 14.22 -7.04 -20.14
N ARG A 110 14.69 -6.30 -19.13
CA ARG A 110 16.11 -5.94 -18.98
C ARG A 110 16.99 -7.19 -18.82
N SER A 111 16.55 -8.17 -18.05
CA SER A 111 17.26 -9.44 -17.87
C SER A 111 17.31 -10.29 -19.14
N GLN A 112 16.26 -10.24 -19.97
CA GLN A 112 16.26 -10.92 -21.27
C GLN A 112 17.14 -10.20 -22.29
N GLY A 113 17.13 -8.86 -22.30
CA GLY A 113 17.97 -8.05 -23.19
C GLY A 113 19.47 -8.11 -22.88
N GLY A 114 19.85 -8.42 -21.63
CA GLY A 114 21.25 -8.58 -21.20
C GLY A 114 21.85 -9.98 -21.40
N GLY A 115 21.05 -10.98 -21.79
CA GLY A 115 21.47 -12.39 -21.89
C GLY A 115 21.91 -12.86 -23.28
N GLY A 116 21.94 -11.99 -24.29
CA GLY A 116 22.29 -12.36 -25.68
C GLY A 116 23.80 -12.48 -25.98
N GLY A 117 24.66 -12.39 -24.97
CA GLY A 117 26.12 -12.25 -25.13
C GLY A 117 26.96 -13.48 -24.75
N GLN A 118 26.42 -14.70 -24.77
CA GLN A 118 27.26 -15.89 -24.57
C GLN A 118 26.86 -17.08 -25.45
N LYS A 119 27.51 -17.16 -26.61
CA LYS A 119 27.99 -18.36 -27.30
C LYS A 119 29.14 -17.95 -28.22
N PRO A 120 30.08 -18.83 -28.60
CA PRO A 120 30.13 -20.29 -28.38
C PRO A 120 30.81 -20.73 -27.08
#